data_AF-A0A0Q8MZX5-F1
#
_entry.id   AF-A0A0Q8MZX5-F1
#
_cell.length_a   1.000
_cell.length_b   1.000
_cell.length_c   1.000
_cell.angle_alpha   90.00
_cell.angle_beta   90.00
_cell.angle_gamma   90.00
#
_symmetry.space_group_name_H-M   'P 1'
#
loop_
_entity.id
_entity.type
_entity.pdbx_description
1 polymer ?
#
loop_
_entity_poly.entity_id
_entity_poly.type
_entity_poly.pdbx_seq_one_letter_code
_entity_poly.pdbx_strand_id
1 'polypeptide(L)'
;MYLAQLSTLQTQAPFYINIIENIISGKSNVENKNNIDSAISEAIEVAKEQKNVFSINNNHYFFITTLLSKFKEELLQIENNNYSNQIYSKILDTLK
;
A
#
# COMPACT_ATOMS: atom_id res chain seq x y z
N MET A 1 -21.69 0.93 -16.12
CA MET A 1 -20.30 1.34 -15.83
C MET A 1 -19.76 0.83 -14.48
N TYR A 2 -20.50 0.00 -13.72
CA TYR A 2 -20.05 -0.58 -12.44
C TYR A 2 -19.16 -1.83 -12.57
N LEU A 3 -19.35 -2.61 -13.64
CA LEU A 3 -18.63 -3.87 -13.87
C LEU A 3 -17.15 -3.67 -14.20
N ALA A 4 -16.78 -2.56 -14.85
CA ALA A 4 -15.40 -2.25 -15.22
C ALA A 4 -14.52 -1.91 -13.98
N GLN A 5 -15.11 -1.32 -12.94
CA GLN A 5 -14.43 -1.08 -11.67
C GLN A 5 -14.16 -2.39 -10.92
N LEU A 6 -15.09 -3.35 -10.97
CA LEU A 6 -14.90 -4.67 -10.37
C LEU A 6 -13.77 -5.48 -11.02
N SER A 7 -13.60 -5.38 -12.34
CA SER A 7 -12.51 -6.07 -13.07
C SER A 7 -11.12 -5.46 -12.80
N THR A 8 -11.02 -4.15 -12.53
CA THR A 8 -9.77 -3.53 -12.09
C THR A 8 -9.48 -3.81 -10.61
N LEU A 9 -10.53 -3.99 -9.78
CA LEU A 9 -10.43 -4.38 -8.38
C LEU A 9 -9.79 -5.77 -8.20
N GLN A 10 -10.18 -6.76 -9.01
CA GLN A 10 -9.65 -8.12 -8.91
C GLN A 10 -8.21 -8.28 -9.41
N THR A 11 -7.74 -7.36 -10.27
CA THR A 11 -6.38 -7.39 -10.84
C THR A 11 -5.34 -6.62 -10.02
N GLN A 12 -5.78 -5.71 -9.15
CA GLN A 12 -4.85 -4.87 -8.38
C GLN A 12 -4.25 -5.57 -7.16
N ALA A 13 -5.00 -6.38 -6.42
CA ALA A 13 -4.44 -7.14 -5.29
C ALA A 13 -3.25 -8.04 -5.71
N PRO A 14 -3.38 -8.90 -6.75
CA PRO A 14 -2.25 -9.70 -7.25
C PRO A 14 -1.06 -8.87 -7.73
N PHE A 15 -1.31 -7.67 -8.29
CA PHE A 15 -0.27 -6.75 -8.73
C PHE A 15 0.56 -6.23 -7.54
N TYR A 16 -0.10 -5.72 -6.49
CA TYR A 16 0.60 -5.22 -5.30
C TYR A 16 1.29 -6.34 -4.51
N ILE A 17 0.67 -7.53 -4.42
CA ILE A 17 1.30 -8.73 -3.83
C ILE A 17 2.62 -9.06 -4.53
N ASN A 18 2.61 -9.15 -5.86
CA ASN A 18 3.82 -9.47 -6.63
C ASN A 18 4.91 -8.40 -6.46
N ILE A 19 4.54 -7.11 -6.42
CA ILE A 19 5.52 -6.05 -6.19
C ILE A 19 6.15 -6.19 -4.80
N ILE A 20 5.34 -6.39 -3.76
CA ILE A 20 5.81 -6.51 -2.38
C ILE A 20 6.70 -7.75 -2.21
N GLU A 21 6.32 -8.89 -2.81
CA GLU A 21 7.14 -10.11 -2.82
C GLU A 21 8.51 -9.89 -3.49
N ASN A 22 8.53 -9.12 -4.59
CA ASN A 22 9.78 -8.75 -5.25
C ASN A 22 10.63 -7.81 -4.40
N ILE A 23 10.04 -6.88 -3.65
CA ILE A 23 10.77 -6.00 -2.72
C ILE A 23 11.43 -6.84 -1.62
N ILE A 24 10.66 -7.72 -0.96
CA ILE A 24 11.16 -8.61 0.11
C ILE A 24 12.28 -9.52 -0.42
N SER A 25 12.13 -10.02 -1.65
CA SER A 25 13.12 -10.89 -2.29
C SER A 25 14.36 -10.17 -2.84
N GLY A 26 14.44 -8.84 -2.72
CA GLY A 26 15.52 -8.02 -3.30
C GLY A 26 15.54 -8.01 -4.84
N LYS A 27 14.43 -8.38 -5.48
CA LYS A 27 14.27 -8.45 -6.95
C LYS A 27 13.50 -7.26 -7.53
N SER A 28 12.99 -6.35 -6.71
CA SER A 28 12.27 -5.19 -7.21
C SER A 28 13.22 -4.16 -7.82
N ASN A 29 12.74 -3.43 -8.82
CA ASN A 29 13.39 -2.20 -9.25
C ASN A 29 13.17 -1.09 -8.19
N VAL A 30 14.00 -0.04 -8.26
CA VAL A 30 13.93 1.12 -7.35
C VAL A 30 12.60 1.86 -7.49
N GLU A 31 12.07 1.96 -8.70
CA GLU A 31 10.81 2.64 -8.99
C GLU A 31 9.62 1.99 -8.29
N ASN A 32 9.46 0.66 -8.39
CA ASN A 32 8.38 -0.05 -7.72
C ASN A 32 8.49 0.08 -6.21
N LYS A 33 9.71 -0.01 -5.66
CA LYS A 33 9.92 0.21 -4.22
C LYS A 33 9.50 1.62 -3.82
N ASN A 34 9.93 2.65 -4.54
CA ASN A 34 9.56 4.03 -4.26
C ASN A 34 8.05 4.27 -4.36
N ASN A 35 7.38 3.64 -5.33
CA ASN A 35 5.92 3.74 -5.48
C ASN A 35 5.19 3.11 -4.30
N ILE A 36 5.60 1.92 -3.84
CA ILE A 36 5.03 1.29 -2.64
C ILE A 36 5.34 2.12 -1.39
N ASP A 37 6.57 2.59 -1.21
CA ASP A 37 6.98 3.41 -0.07
C ASP A 37 6.18 4.71 0.01
N SER A 38 5.98 5.36 -1.14
CA SER A 38 5.16 6.56 -1.27
C SER A 38 3.71 6.27 -0.88
N ALA A 39 3.14 5.16 -1.36
CA ALA A 39 1.78 4.80 -1.03
C ALA A 39 1.59 4.42 0.44
N ILE A 40 2.56 3.73 1.06
CA ILE A 40 2.54 3.45 2.50
C ILE A 40 2.66 4.76 3.28
N SER A 41 3.57 5.66 2.89
CA SER A 41 3.73 6.99 3.50
C SER A 41 2.42 7.76 3.48
N GLU A 42 1.76 7.79 2.32
CA GLU A 42 0.49 8.47 2.14
C GLU A 42 -0.62 7.83 2.98
N ALA A 43 -0.65 6.50 3.10
CA ALA A 43 -1.56 5.80 3.99
C ALA A 43 -1.31 6.16 5.47
N ILE A 44 -0.06 6.30 5.89
CA ILE A 44 0.29 6.72 7.26
C ILE A 44 -0.18 8.15 7.53
N GLU A 45 0.09 9.09 6.61
CA GLU A 45 -0.35 10.48 6.73
C GLU A 45 -1.88 10.58 6.87
N VAL A 46 -2.61 9.79 6.09
CA VAL A 46 -4.08 9.74 6.18
C VAL A 46 -4.53 9.07 7.48
N ALA A 47 -3.88 7.97 7.90
CA ALA A 47 -4.20 7.30 9.15
C ALA A 47 -4.01 8.20 10.38
N LYS A 48 -2.97 9.05 10.36
CA LYS A 48 -2.64 10.04 11.38
C LYS A 48 -3.43 11.35 11.24
N GLU A 49 -4.42 11.41 10.34
CA GLU A 49 -5.25 12.60 10.05
C GLU A 49 -4.44 13.83 9.60
N GLN A 50 -3.20 13.63 9.16
CA GLN A 50 -2.32 14.68 8.62
C GLN A 50 -2.64 14.99 7.15
N LYS A 51 -3.32 14.06 6.47
CA LYS A 51 -3.75 14.20 5.08
C LYS A 51 -5.19 13.71 4.91
N ASN A 52 -5.94 14.36 4.04
CA ASN A 52 -7.30 13.96 3.74
C ASN A 52 -7.32 12.77 2.77
N VAL A 53 -8.18 11.77 3.03
CA VAL A 53 -8.40 10.61 2.16
C VAL A 53 -8.81 11.01 0.74
N PHE A 54 -9.48 12.15 0.57
CA PHE A 54 -9.86 12.67 -0.76
C PHE A 54 -8.69 13.31 -1.52
N SER A 55 -7.55 13.49 -0.85
CA SER A 55 -6.32 14.04 -1.43
C SER A 55 -5.27 12.96 -1.75
N ILE A 56 -5.67 11.68 -1.66
CA ILE A 56 -4.80 10.55 -2.00
C ILE A 56 -4.50 10.54 -3.50
N ASN A 57 -3.26 10.20 -3.86
CA ASN A 57 -2.89 9.98 -5.26
C ASN A 57 -3.71 8.84 -5.90
N ASN A 58 -4.43 9.16 -6.97
CA ASN A 58 -5.30 8.22 -7.70
C ASN A 58 -4.60 6.95 -8.17
N ASN A 59 -3.29 7.00 -8.43
CA ASN A 59 -2.52 5.84 -8.91
C ASN A 59 -2.45 4.70 -7.88
N HIS A 60 -2.54 5.02 -6.60
CA HIS A 60 -2.44 4.05 -5.50
C HIS A 60 -3.65 4.08 -4.57
N TYR A 61 -4.72 4.78 -4.95
CA TYR A 61 -5.91 4.97 -4.12
C TYR A 61 -6.47 3.66 -3.57
N PHE A 62 -6.56 2.62 -4.40
CA PHE A 62 -7.04 1.31 -3.97
C PHE A 62 -6.11 0.64 -2.94
N PHE A 63 -4.80 0.70 -3.18
CA PHE A 63 -3.83 0.14 -2.25
C PHE A 63 -3.85 0.88 -0.92
N ILE A 64 -3.85 2.22 -0.96
CA ILE A 64 -3.89 3.08 0.22
C ILE A 64 -5.17 2.85 1.02
N THR A 65 -6.34 2.81 0.37
CA THR A 65 -7.61 2.52 1.05
C THR A 65 -7.67 1.11 1.62
N THR A 66 -7.05 0.12 0.96
CA THR A 66 -6.92 -1.25 1.50
C THR A 66 -6.05 -1.27 2.75
N LEU A 67 -4.91 -0.59 2.73
CA LEU A 67 -4.04 -0.43 3.90
C LEU A 67 -4.76 0.29 5.05
N LEU A 68 -5.48 1.37 4.76
CA LEU A 68 -6.26 2.11 5.75
C LEU A 68 -7.44 1.30 6.32
N SER A 69 -7.98 0.34 5.57
CA SER A 69 -9.10 -0.50 6.00
C SER A 69 -8.63 -1.68 6.85
N LYS A 70 -7.53 -2.33 6.44
CA LYS A 70 -7.08 -3.60 7.04
C LYS A 70 -5.84 -3.50 7.94
N PHE A 71 -5.08 -2.41 7.84
CA PHE A 71 -3.76 -2.27 8.46
C PHE A 71 -3.61 -0.94 9.22
N LYS A 72 -4.73 -0.27 9.55
CA LYS A 72 -4.73 1.08 10.14
C LYS A 72 -3.96 1.16 11.46
N GLU A 73 -4.16 0.19 12.34
CA GLU A 73 -3.53 0.19 13.67
C GLU A 73 -2.02 0.05 13.55
N GLU A 74 -1.55 -0.80 12.65
CA GLU A 74 -0.14 -0.97 12.36
C GLU A 74 0.46 0.24 11.67
N LEU A 75 -0.28 0.90 10.75
CA LEU A 75 0.17 2.16 10.13
C LEU A 75 0.40 3.26 11.18
N LEU A 76 -0.42 3.33 12.22
CA LEU A 76 -0.27 4.31 13.30
C LEU A 76 1.01 4.07 14.13
N GLN A 77 1.46 2.81 14.21
CA GLN A 77 2.67 2.41 14.95
C GLN A 77 3.96 2.62 14.16
N ILE A 78 3.89 2.93 12.86
CA ILE A 78 5.08 3.20 12.06
C ILE A 78 5.59 4.61 12.37
N GLU A 79 6.79 4.66 12.96
CA GLU A 79 7.55 5.89 13.20
C GLU A 79 8.70 6.02 12.19
N ASN A 80 8.96 7.25 11.74
CA ASN A 80 10.11 7.63 10.89
C ASN A 80 10.19 7.01 9.49
N ASN A 81 9.08 6.60 8.86
CA ASN A 81 9.04 6.11 7.48
C ASN A 81 10.07 5.02 7.17
N ASN A 82 10.48 4.25 8.19
CA ASN A 82 11.48 3.20 8.03
C ASN A 82 10.77 1.92 7.60
N TYR A 83 10.51 1.81 6.30
CA TYR A 83 9.85 0.67 5.67
C TYR A 83 10.79 -0.53 5.61
N SER A 84 10.90 -1.24 6.74
CA SER A 84 11.70 -2.47 6.82
C SER A 84 10.99 -3.62 6.11
N ASN A 85 11.74 -4.68 5.76
CA ASN A 85 11.18 -5.94 5.25
C ASN A 85 10.09 -6.53 6.15
N GLN A 86 10.08 -6.21 7.44
CA GLN A 86 9.01 -6.63 8.35
C GLN A 86 7.68 -5.93 8.05
N ILE A 87 7.69 -4.65 7.70
CA ILE A 87 6.48 -3.90 7.34
C ILE A 87 5.91 -4.44 6.02
N TYR A 88 6.77 -4.63 5.01
CA TYR A 88 6.35 -5.25 3.75
C TYR A 88 5.76 -6.65 3.96
N SER A 89 6.36 -7.46 4.84
CA SER A 89 5.86 -8.80 5.14
C SER A 89 4.48 -8.77 5.80
N LYS A 90 4.27 -7.88 6.78
CA LYS A 90 2.95 -7.72 7.42
C LYS A 90 1.87 -7.24 6.44
N ILE A 91 2.23 -6.31 5.55
CA ILE A 91 1.32 -5.85 4.49
C ILE A 91 0.99 -7.01 3.54
N LEU A 92 2.00 -7.81 3.15
CA LEU A 92 1.80 -8.97 2.30
C LEU A 92 0.85 -9.99 2.93
N ASP A 93 1.00 -10.28 4.23
CA ASP A 93 0.11 -11.19 4.96
C ASP A 93 -1.34 -10.68 5.03
N THR A 94 -1.53 -9.36 5.01
CA THR A 94 -2.87 -8.72 5.04
C THR A 94 -3.57 -8.73 3.67
N LEU A 95 -2.78 -8.79 2.60
CA LEU A 95 -3.26 -8.77 1.21
C LEU A 95 -3.57 -10.16 0.66
N LYS A 96 -2.94 -11.21 1.19
CA LYS A 96 -3.22 -12.61 0.86
C LYS A 96 -4.52 -13.09 1.51
#